data_AF-A0A9N8EG45-F1
#
_entry.id   AF-A0A9N8EG45-F1
#
_cell.length_a   1.000
_cell.length_b   1.000
_cell.length_c   1.000
_cell.angle_alpha   90.00
_cell.angle_beta   90.00
_cell.angle_gamma   90.00
#
_symmetry.space_group_name_H-M   'P 1'
#
loop_
_entity.id
_entity.type
_entity.pdbx_description
1 polymer ?
#
loop_
_entity_poly.entity_id
_entity_poly.type
_entity_poly.pdbx_seq_one_letter_code
_entity_poly.pdbx_strand_id
1 'polypeptide(L)'
;MTNATNPTQWPKFEHAGIWYADHCEVLLIELSVPVIFLQRWWRQRAKPRKNQKVYTIIRRGRFFTVAGSAERLRFKDPALLRKFRAFEKLDGTNLGVRCDGAVFGRRTRVFKDSYQKVPLDGVVPTAKEVRAVKQVLLGSETANGTELVLYGELMCNPRKFDYDERSMDSKFYCFGAMVRFPDTFSGKDVLAAQRAIKQRGFAPTINGNSSGRVALNDRLRELLVGQGIPCAPLLGEGPFGELCLSMKATLMKDGMEGVVLTGDDGSLKKWKTSVEDESKTHAMLSALIQQHPRYVFELAGVDVDVIQCMIDVSAKKTTTGQASKARKPNKEKKKTTANKTAPFDDATHEAALVSAMTKYDALEAYFDRGDQATIIGLLNKEVTDDLGAVGKEQIKCIGAAVGKKVGSALGRWKNVQTRTV
;
A
#
# COMPACT_ATOMS: atom_id res chain seq x y z
N MET A 1 -0.75 32.90 1.66
CA MET A 1 -0.62 31.72 2.55
C MET A 1 0.27 30.71 1.85
N THR A 2 1.44 30.40 2.42
CA THR A 2 2.35 29.40 1.85
C THR A 2 1.70 28.02 1.88
N ASN A 3 1.86 27.24 0.80
CA ASN A 3 1.34 25.87 0.72
C ASN A 3 1.99 25.02 1.82
N ALA A 4 1.29 24.83 2.93
CA ALA A 4 1.71 23.86 3.93
C ALA A 4 1.56 22.46 3.33
N THR A 5 2.66 21.95 2.78
CA THR A 5 2.77 20.56 2.34
C THR A 5 2.54 19.65 3.54
N ASN A 6 1.96 18.47 3.29
CA ASN A 6 1.87 17.45 4.32
C ASN A 6 3.31 17.01 4.68
N PRO A 7 3.80 17.31 5.91
CA PRO A 7 5.19 17.09 6.26
C PRO A 7 5.52 15.62 6.54
N THR A 8 4.50 14.77 6.69
CA THR A 8 4.62 13.39 7.17
C THR A 8 3.67 12.47 6.41
N GLN A 9 3.79 12.43 5.08
CA GLN A 9 2.91 11.63 4.22
C GLN A 9 2.90 10.15 4.63
N TRP A 10 1.71 9.53 4.59
CA TRP A 10 1.60 8.09 4.75
C TRP A 10 2.37 7.36 3.62
N PRO A 11 3.27 6.42 3.94
CA PRO A 11 4.12 5.82 2.93
C PRO A 11 3.32 4.96 1.96
N LYS A 12 3.83 4.82 0.73
CA LYS A 12 3.42 3.71 -0.14
C LYS A 12 3.89 2.39 0.51
N PHE A 13 3.10 1.35 0.40
CA PHE A 13 3.45 0.02 0.89
C PHE A 13 3.13 -1.05 -0.16
N GLU A 14 3.86 -2.16 -0.08
CA GLU A 14 3.96 -3.19 -1.11
C GLU A 14 2.67 -4.01 -1.24
N HIS A 15 2.45 -4.57 -2.44
CA HIS A 15 1.41 -5.57 -2.65
C HIS A 15 1.83 -6.89 -2.01
N ALA A 16 0.93 -7.53 -1.27
CA ALA A 16 1.20 -8.76 -0.54
C ALA A 16 1.61 -9.89 -1.48
N GLY A 17 0.95 -10.03 -2.65
CA GLY A 17 1.27 -11.07 -3.62
C GLY A 17 2.62 -10.89 -4.31
N ILE A 18 3.01 -9.65 -4.66
CA ILE A 18 4.36 -9.35 -5.18
C ILE A 18 5.41 -9.69 -4.12
N TRP A 19 5.22 -9.20 -2.89
CA TRP A 19 6.13 -9.48 -1.79
C TRP A 19 6.29 -10.99 -1.52
N TYR A 20 5.18 -11.73 -1.54
CA TYR A 20 5.18 -13.17 -1.32
C TYR A 20 5.88 -13.92 -2.46
N ALA A 21 5.63 -13.53 -3.72
CA ALA A 21 6.32 -14.08 -4.88
C ALA A 21 7.85 -13.89 -4.77
N ASP A 22 8.30 -12.67 -4.45
CA ASP A 22 9.72 -12.36 -4.26
C ASP A 22 10.34 -13.21 -3.14
N HIS A 23 9.61 -13.43 -2.03
CA HIS A 23 10.08 -14.29 -0.93
C HIS A 23 10.16 -15.76 -1.34
N CYS A 24 9.17 -16.26 -2.07
CA CYS A 24 9.19 -17.62 -2.61
C CYS A 24 10.40 -17.82 -3.53
N GLU A 25 10.67 -16.87 -4.42
CA GLU A 25 11.82 -16.95 -5.34
C GLU A 25 13.15 -17.01 -4.57
N VAL A 26 13.32 -16.18 -3.53
CA VAL A 26 14.51 -16.23 -2.66
C VAL A 26 14.66 -17.60 -2.01
N LEU A 27 13.60 -18.17 -1.45
CA LEU A 27 13.63 -19.49 -0.81
C LEU A 27 13.96 -20.61 -1.81
N LEU A 28 13.39 -20.56 -3.01
CA LEU A 28 13.66 -21.52 -4.08
C LEU A 28 15.12 -21.44 -4.55
N ILE A 29 15.67 -20.23 -4.67
CA ILE A 29 17.09 -20.01 -4.97
C ILE A 29 17.96 -20.55 -3.84
N GLU A 30 17.57 -20.38 -2.58
CA GLU A 30 18.31 -20.90 -1.43
C GLU A 30 18.28 -22.43 -1.35
N LEU A 31 17.17 -23.07 -1.74
CA LEU A 31 17.04 -24.52 -1.81
C LEU A 31 18.05 -25.17 -2.78
N SER A 32 18.48 -24.46 -3.82
CA SER A 32 19.50 -24.95 -4.75
C SER A 32 20.80 -25.37 -4.04
N VAL A 33 21.18 -24.69 -2.95
CA VAL A 33 22.43 -24.95 -2.25
C VAL A 33 22.38 -26.29 -1.48
N PRO A 34 21.35 -26.57 -0.66
CA PRO A 34 21.21 -27.88 -0.03
C PRO A 34 20.93 -29.02 -1.00
N VAL A 35 20.22 -28.79 -2.11
CA VAL A 35 20.03 -29.82 -3.14
C VAL A 35 21.37 -30.20 -3.78
N ILE A 36 22.21 -29.22 -4.11
CA ILE A 36 23.59 -29.48 -4.57
C ILE A 36 24.38 -30.25 -3.51
N PHE A 37 24.20 -29.92 -2.24
CA PHE A 37 24.85 -30.63 -1.13
C PHE A 37 24.42 -32.10 -1.06
N LEU A 38 23.11 -32.37 -1.04
CA LEU A 38 22.54 -33.72 -1.02
C LEU A 38 22.96 -34.53 -2.25
N GLN A 39 22.94 -33.93 -3.44
CA GLN A 39 23.38 -34.59 -4.68
C GLN A 39 24.87 -34.97 -4.62
N ARG A 40 25.73 -34.05 -4.16
CA ARG A 40 27.17 -34.31 -4.00
C ARG A 40 27.45 -35.36 -2.94
N TRP A 41 26.75 -35.31 -1.81
CA TRP A 41 26.83 -36.31 -0.76
C TRP A 41 26.38 -37.69 -1.26
N TRP A 42 25.26 -37.77 -1.98
CA TRP A 42 24.73 -39.02 -2.53
C TRP A 42 25.72 -39.70 -3.49
N ARG A 43 26.37 -38.93 -4.38
CA ARG A 43 27.44 -39.41 -5.27
C ARG A 43 28.67 -39.95 -4.52
N GLN A 44 28.86 -39.55 -3.27
CA GLN A 44 29.96 -40.04 -2.42
C GLN A 44 29.55 -41.22 -1.53
N ARG A 45 28.25 -41.47 -1.32
CA ARG A 45 27.79 -42.50 -0.35
C ARG A 45 28.29 -43.90 -0.68
N ALA A 46 28.45 -44.22 -1.97
CA ALA A 46 28.93 -45.52 -2.43
C ALA A 46 30.46 -45.67 -2.35
N LYS A 47 31.20 -44.59 -2.04
CA LYS A 47 32.65 -44.64 -1.91
C LYS A 47 33.05 -45.01 -0.48
N PRO A 48 34.14 -45.78 -0.29
CA PRO A 48 34.72 -46.02 1.03
C PRO A 48 34.99 -44.70 1.75
N ARG A 49 34.76 -44.64 3.07
CA ARG A 49 34.90 -43.40 3.88
C ARG A 49 36.21 -42.64 3.63
N LYS A 50 37.34 -43.35 3.50
CA LYS A 50 38.66 -42.78 3.19
C LYS A 50 38.73 -41.99 1.87
N ASN A 51 37.81 -42.23 0.95
CA ASN A 51 37.74 -41.62 -0.37
C ASN A 51 36.59 -40.59 -0.50
N GLN A 52 35.80 -40.40 0.57
CA GLN A 52 34.73 -39.40 0.58
C GLN A 52 35.34 -38.01 0.77
N LYS A 53 35.11 -37.11 -0.18
CA LYS A 53 35.52 -35.70 -0.04
C LYS A 53 34.48 -34.96 0.81
N VAL A 54 34.92 -34.31 1.89
CA VAL A 54 34.09 -33.36 2.64
C VAL A 54 33.98 -32.09 1.79
N TYR A 55 32.79 -31.81 1.27
CA TYR A 55 32.58 -30.62 0.46
C TYR A 55 32.24 -29.43 1.36
N THR A 56 33.15 -28.47 1.41
CA THR A 56 32.87 -27.14 1.95
C THR A 56 32.34 -26.26 0.82
N ILE A 57 31.13 -25.72 0.94
CA ILE A 57 30.62 -24.71 0.02
C ILE A 57 30.94 -23.34 0.63
N ILE A 58 31.59 -22.48 -0.16
CA ILE A 58 31.82 -21.08 0.18
C ILE A 58 30.85 -20.26 -0.67
N ARG A 59 29.92 -19.53 -0.03
CA ARG A 59 29.02 -18.60 -0.71
C ARG A 59 29.09 -17.25 -0.01
N ARG A 60 29.37 -16.18 -0.77
CA ARG A 60 29.55 -14.81 -0.24
C ARG A 60 30.52 -14.73 0.96
N GLY A 61 31.63 -15.46 0.91
CA GLY A 61 32.64 -15.48 1.96
C GLY A 61 32.27 -16.24 3.24
N ARG A 62 31.17 -17.01 3.25
CA ARG A 62 30.76 -17.83 4.40
C ARG A 62 30.91 -19.32 4.10
N PHE A 63 31.44 -20.06 5.08
CA PHE A 63 31.60 -21.51 5.05
C PHE A 63 30.32 -22.21 5.52
N PHE A 64 29.87 -23.21 4.76
CA PHE A 64 28.74 -24.06 5.15
C PHE A 64 29.27 -25.47 5.46
N THR A 65 29.16 -25.89 6.72
CA THR A 65 29.44 -27.26 7.17
C THR A 65 28.13 -28.04 7.31
N VAL A 66 28.16 -29.36 7.12
CA VAL A 66 26.99 -30.25 7.20
C VAL A 66 26.18 -30.05 8.48
N ALA A 67 26.87 -29.86 9.62
CA ALA A 67 26.24 -29.62 10.92
C ALA A 67 25.56 -28.24 11.01
N GLY A 68 26.18 -27.18 10.49
CA GLY A 68 25.57 -25.84 10.42
C GLY A 68 24.48 -25.70 9.35
N SER A 69 24.47 -26.60 8.36
CA SER A 69 23.41 -26.70 7.36
C SER A 69 22.14 -27.34 7.93
N ALA A 70 22.24 -28.35 8.80
CA ALA A 70 21.09 -29.08 9.32
C ALA A 70 20.15 -28.25 10.20
N GLU A 71 20.67 -27.35 11.04
CA GLU A 71 19.85 -26.38 11.79
C GLU A 71 19.21 -25.32 10.90
N ARG A 72 19.83 -25.01 9.75
CA ARG A 72 19.33 -24.04 8.74
C ARG A 72 18.48 -24.68 7.63
N LEU A 73 18.33 -26.00 7.62
CA LEU A 73 17.43 -26.73 6.73
C LEU A 73 15.95 -26.59 7.13
N ARG A 74 15.65 -25.86 8.21
CA ARG A 74 14.29 -25.35 8.44
C ARG A 74 14.07 -24.16 7.49
N PHE A 75 13.71 -24.43 6.24
CA PHE A 75 13.36 -23.43 5.22
C PHE A 75 12.08 -22.64 5.52
N LYS A 76 11.60 -22.66 6.76
CA LYS A 76 10.47 -21.81 7.14
C LYS A 76 11.01 -20.41 7.36
N ASP A 77 10.83 -19.55 6.36
CA ASP A 77 11.15 -18.14 6.48
C ASP A 77 10.46 -17.56 7.71
N PRO A 78 11.22 -17.01 8.68
CA PRO A 78 10.64 -16.36 9.85
C PRO A 78 9.61 -15.29 9.47
N ALA A 79 9.73 -14.65 8.30
CA ALA A 79 8.77 -13.67 7.81
C ALA A 79 7.39 -14.28 7.52
N LEU A 80 7.32 -15.52 7.03
CA LEU A 80 6.06 -16.21 6.73
C LEU A 80 5.37 -16.76 8.00
N LEU A 81 6.16 -17.03 9.04
CA LEU A 81 5.67 -17.45 10.36
C LEU A 81 5.24 -16.29 11.26
N ARG A 82 5.46 -15.04 10.84
CA ARG A 82 5.03 -13.87 11.63
C ARG A 82 3.52 -13.80 11.67
N LYS A 83 3.01 -13.36 12.82
CA LYS A 83 1.60 -13.00 12.99
C LYS A 83 1.33 -11.70 12.24
N PHE A 84 0.30 -11.74 11.41
CA PHE A 84 -0.28 -10.58 10.75
C PHE A 84 -1.71 -10.37 11.22
N ARG A 85 -2.19 -9.13 11.06
CA ARG A 85 -3.60 -8.75 11.21
C ARG A 85 -4.09 -8.22 9.88
N ALA A 86 -5.25 -8.69 9.44
CA ALA A 86 -5.92 -8.20 8.24
C ALA A 86 -6.98 -7.18 8.64
N PHE A 87 -6.71 -5.91 8.33
CA PHE A 87 -7.70 -4.84 8.44
C PHE A 87 -8.36 -4.62 7.10
N GLU A 88 -9.65 -4.31 7.10
CA GLU A 88 -10.35 -3.94 5.87
C GLU A 88 -9.70 -2.71 5.24
N LYS A 89 -9.38 -2.80 3.96
CA LYS A 89 -8.96 -1.65 3.18
C LYS A 89 -10.22 -0.91 2.74
N LEU A 90 -10.45 0.23 3.37
CA LEU A 90 -11.55 1.13 3.04
C LEU A 90 -11.18 2.01 1.83
N ASP A 91 -12.21 2.39 1.09
CA ASP A 91 -12.12 3.11 -0.19
C ASP A 91 -12.79 4.48 -0.08
N GLY A 92 -12.09 5.39 0.61
CA GLY A 92 -12.48 6.76 0.83
C GLY A 92 -11.39 7.71 0.36
N THR A 93 -11.00 8.64 1.23
CA THR A 93 -9.81 9.47 1.03
C THR A 93 -8.90 9.42 2.26
N ASN A 94 -7.59 9.38 2.01
CA ASN A 94 -6.57 9.45 3.04
C ASN A 94 -6.63 10.80 3.77
N LEU A 95 -6.70 10.77 5.10
CA LEU A 95 -6.71 11.96 5.94
C LEU A 95 -5.82 11.76 7.17
N GLY A 96 -5.02 12.78 7.49
CA GLY A 96 -4.13 12.85 8.65
C GLY A 96 -4.56 13.96 9.61
N VAL A 97 -4.50 13.71 10.92
CA VAL A 97 -4.82 14.69 11.96
C VAL A 97 -3.66 14.80 12.95
N ARG A 98 -3.16 16.02 13.16
CA ARG A 98 -2.04 16.31 14.05
C ARG A 98 -2.49 16.79 15.42
N CYS A 99 -1.57 16.76 16.39
CA CYS A 99 -1.79 17.17 17.79
C CYS A 99 -2.28 18.61 18.00
N ASP A 100 -2.08 19.49 17.02
CA ASP A 100 -2.56 20.88 17.01
C ASP A 100 -3.92 21.04 16.32
N GLY A 101 -4.55 19.93 15.91
CA GLY A 101 -5.81 19.92 15.16
C GLY A 101 -5.64 20.19 13.67
N ALA A 102 -4.41 20.36 13.16
CA ALA A 102 -4.20 20.52 11.74
C ALA A 102 -4.58 19.22 11.00
N VAL A 103 -5.40 19.37 9.96
CA VAL A 103 -5.85 18.28 9.09
C VAL A 103 -5.07 18.29 7.78
N PHE A 104 -4.65 17.11 7.33
CA PHE A 104 -3.85 16.91 6.13
C PHE A 104 -4.54 15.90 5.22
N GLY A 105 -4.76 16.26 3.97
CA GLY A 105 -5.01 15.26 2.95
C GLY A 105 -3.70 14.54 2.59
N ARG A 106 -3.73 13.74 1.52
CA ARG A 106 -2.56 12.97 1.07
C ARG A 106 -1.30 13.83 0.84
N ARG A 107 -1.47 15.08 0.39
CA ARG A 107 -0.35 15.95 -0.04
C ARG A 107 -0.35 17.33 0.58
N THR A 108 -1.53 17.85 0.91
CA THR A 108 -1.71 19.24 1.31
C THR A 108 -2.48 19.32 2.61
N ARG A 109 -2.20 20.36 3.39
CA ARG A 109 -3.07 20.74 4.51
C ARG A 109 -4.47 21.08 4.01
N VAL A 110 -5.49 20.68 4.77
CA VAL A 110 -6.89 21.03 4.57
C VAL A 110 -7.20 22.23 5.48
N PHE A 111 -7.73 23.31 4.88
CA PHE A 111 -8.07 24.56 5.58
C PHE A 111 -9.58 24.80 5.68
N LYS A 112 -10.39 23.94 5.08
CA LYS A 112 -11.85 24.06 5.03
C LYS A 112 -12.45 23.17 6.12
N ASP A 113 -13.67 23.52 6.56
CA ASP A 113 -14.43 22.73 7.54
C ASP A 113 -15.02 21.44 6.93
N SER A 114 -14.78 21.20 5.64
CA SER A 114 -15.13 19.98 4.93
C SER A 114 -14.00 19.53 4.01
N TYR A 115 -13.96 18.23 3.73
CA TYR A 115 -13.04 17.63 2.77
C TYR A 115 -13.77 16.54 1.98
N GLN A 116 -13.63 16.55 0.65
CA GLN A 116 -14.38 15.65 -0.23
C GLN A 116 -15.90 15.64 0.05
N LYS A 117 -16.48 16.83 0.32
CA LYS A 117 -17.89 17.04 0.70
C LYS A 117 -18.33 16.43 2.04
N VAL A 118 -17.40 15.91 2.82
CA VAL A 118 -17.67 15.40 4.18
C VAL A 118 -17.31 16.51 5.18
N PRO A 119 -18.23 16.94 6.05
CA PRO A 119 -17.89 17.83 7.17
C PRO A 119 -16.82 17.19 8.07
N LEU A 120 -15.86 17.97 8.54
CA LEU A 120 -14.78 17.46 9.39
C LEU A 120 -15.13 17.55 10.89
N ASP A 121 -15.96 18.51 11.27
CA ASP A 121 -16.37 18.70 12.66
C ASP A 121 -17.15 17.48 13.19
N GLY A 122 -16.77 17.00 14.38
CA GLY A 122 -17.29 15.78 14.98
C GLY A 122 -16.95 14.47 14.25
N VAL A 123 -16.33 14.51 13.06
CA VAL A 123 -15.99 13.33 12.26
C VAL A 123 -14.54 12.89 12.50
N VAL A 124 -13.61 13.85 12.57
CA VAL A 124 -12.18 13.56 12.76
C VAL A 124 -11.78 13.68 14.24
N PRO A 125 -10.72 12.98 14.67
CA PRO A 125 -10.23 13.10 16.05
C PRO A 125 -9.90 14.54 16.43
N THR A 126 -10.23 14.92 17.66
CA THR A 126 -9.89 16.23 18.20
C THR A 126 -8.39 16.32 18.52
N ALA A 127 -7.85 17.54 18.55
CA ALA A 127 -6.46 17.79 18.97
C ALA A 127 -6.13 17.20 20.36
N LYS A 128 -7.12 17.14 21.26
CA LYS A 128 -6.99 16.58 22.61
C LYS A 128 -6.80 15.06 22.54
N GLU A 129 -7.62 14.36 21.75
CA GLU A 129 -7.53 12.91 21.58
C GLU A 129 -6.21 12.52 20.91
N VAL A 130 -5.79 13.24 19.86
CA VAL A 130 -4.49 12.99 19.21
C VAL A 130 -3.33 13.18 20.20
N ARG A 131 -3.38 14.21 21.06
CA ARG A 131 -2.39 14.41 22.12
C ARG A 131 -2.38 13.27 23.15
N ALA A 132 -3.54 12.74 23.53
CA ALA A 132 -3.62 11.61 24.45
C ALA A 132 -2.98 10.35 23.85
N VAL A 133 -3.28 10.05 22.59
CA VAL A 133 -2.62 8.95 21.86
C VAL A 133 -1.10 9.15 21.81
N LYS A 134 -0.64 10.37 21.50
CA LYS A 134 0.78 10.72 21.47
C LYS A 134 1.49 10.44 22.79
N GLN A 135 0.88 10.82 23.92
CA GLN A 135 1.50 10.61 25.23
C GLN A 135 1.67 9.13 25.56
N VAL A 136 0.66 8.30 25.28
CA VAL A 136 0.76 6.85 25.54
C VAL A 136 1.72 6.16 24.57
N LEU A 137 1.70 6.54 23.29
CA LEU A 137 2.52 5.93 22.25
C LEU A 137 4.01 6.22 22.45
N LEU A 138 4.36 7.49 22.68
CA LEU A 138 5.76 7.93 22.77
C LEU A 138 6.31 7.88 24.20
N GLY A 139 5.46 8.01 25.22
CA GLY A 139 5.88 8.29 26.59
C GLY A 139 6.30 9.76 26.77
N SER A 140 6.32 10.24 28.01
CA SER A 140 6.57 11.65 28.34
C SER A 140 7.89 12.21 27.77
N GLU A 141 8.97 11.44 27.90
CA GLU A 141 10.32 11.85 27.45
C GLU A 141 10.39 12.05 25.93
N THR A 142 9.89 11.07 25.16
CA THR A 142 9.94 11.11 23.68
C THR A 142 8.83 11.97 23.09
N ALA A 143 7.73 12.22 23.82
CA ALA A 143 6.63 13.03 23.33
C ALA A 143 7.00 14.51 23.16
N ASN A 144 7.98 15.03 23.92
CA ASN A 144 8.36 16.42 23.80
C ASN A 144 9.06 16.69 22.45
N GLY A 145 8.62 17.72 21.72
CA GLY A 145 9.15 18.07 20.39
C GLY A 145 8.77 17.12 19.24
N THR A 146 8.48 15.84 19.48
CA THR A 146 8.10 14.89 18.44
C THR A 146 6.70 15.18 17.90
N GLU A 147 6.51 15.25 16.58
CA GLU A 147 5.17 15.38 15.98
C GLU A 147 4.51 14.02 15.83
N LEU A 148 3.20 13.96 16.07
CA LEU A 148 2.36 12.80 15.77
C LEU A 148 1.21 13.23 14.85
N VAL A 149 1.02 12.48 13.77
CA VAL A 149 -0.15 12.57 12.88
C VAL A 149 -0.85 11.21 12.85
N LEU A 150 -2.12 11.17 13.27
CA LEU A 150 -2.95 9.98 13.09
C LEU A 150 -3.50 9.96 11.68
N TYR A 151 -3.37 8.83 10.99
CA TYR A 151 -3.87 8.64 9.65
C TYR A 151 -5.05 7.68 9.65
N GLY A 152 -6.08 8.04 8.90
CA GLY A 152 -7.26 7.23 8.69
C GLY A 152 -7.88 7.47 7.32
N GLU A 153 -8.90 6.69 7.04
CA GLU A 153 -9.71 6.81 5.84
C GLU A 153 -10.98 7.60 6.16
N LEU A 154 -11.20 8.69 5.43
CA LEU A 154 -12.44 9.47 5.47
C LEU A 154 -13.40 8.94 4.41
N MET A 155 -14.56 8.43 4.84
CA MET A 155 -15.52 7.74 3.99
C MET A 155 -16.38 8.73 3.18
N CYS A 156 -15.86 9.16 2.03
CA CYS A 156 -16.54 10.12 1.14
C CYS A 156 -17.37 9.48 0.00
N ASN A 157 -17.36 8.14 -0.11
CA ASN A 157 -18.03 7.39 -1.18
C ASN A 157 -19.13 6.46 -0.62
N PRO A 158 -20.26 6.97 -0.12
CA PRO A 158 -21.24 6.18 0.66
C PRO A 158 -21.74 4.91 -0.05
N ARG A 159 -21.99 4.97 -1.36
CA ARG A 159 -22.55 3.84 -2.13
C ARG A 159 -21.51 2.81 -2.57
N LYS A 160 -20.22 3.08 -2.34
CA LYS A 160 -19.16 2.17 -2.78
C LYS A 160 -19.04 1.07 -1.74
N PHE A 161 -19.11 -0.19 -2.15
CA PHE A 161 -19.06 -1.34 -1.23
C PHE A 161 -20.10 -1.22 -0.08
N ASP A 162 -21.25 -0.61 -0.38
CA ASP A 162 -22.41 -0.48 0.50
C ASP A 162 -22.07 0.15 1.87
N TYR A 163 -21.17 1.16 1.87
CA TYR A 163 -20.75 1.83 3.11
C TYR A 163 -21.90 2.54 3.83
N ASP A 164 -22.90 3.06 3.12
CA ASP A 164 -24.11 3.64 3.71
C ASP A 164 -24.96 2.59 4.44
N GLU A 165 -25.20 1.44 3.83
CA GLU A 165 -25.88 0.31 4.48
C GLU A 165 -25.14 -0.17 5.73
N ARG A 166 -23.82 -0.05 5.72
CA ARG A 166 -22.93 -0.38 6.86
C ARG A 166 -22.80 0.76 7.87
N SER A 167 -23.50 1.89 7.67
CA SER A 167 -23.39 3.09 8.50
C SER A 167 -21.94 3.58 8.65
N MET A 168 -21.17 3.53 7.57
CA MET A 168 -19.77 3.98 7.50
C MET A 168 -19.62 5.30 6.75
N ASP A 169 -20.67 5.80 6.11
CA ASP A 169 -20.66 7.04 5.36
C ASP A 169 -20.28 8.24 6.25
N SER A 170 -19.49 9.15 5.69
CA SER A 170 -19.06 10.39 6.36
C SER A 170 -18.33 10.17 7.70
N LYS A 171 -17.68 9.02 7.89
CA LYS A 171 -16.90 8.68 9.10
C LYS A 171 -15.40 8.63 8.82
N PHE A 172 -14.61 8.75 9.88
CA PHE A 172 -13.16 8.58 9.86
C PHE A 172 -12.76 7.27 10.55
N TYR A 173 -11.96 6.46 9.87
CA TYR A 173 -11.44 5.20 10.39
C TYR A 173 -9.90 5.19 10.41
N CYS A 174 -9.31 5.33 11.58
CA CYS A 174 -7.87 5.34 11.78
C CYS A 174 -7.24 3.99 11.39
N PHE A 175 -6.13 4.02 10.65
CA PHE A 175 -5.35 2.83 10.26
C PHE A 175 -3.87 2.91 10.65
N GLY A 176 -3.43 3.99 11.31
CA GLY A 176 -2.07 4.07 11.83
C GLY A 176 -1.64 5.49 12.19
N ALA A 177 -0.36 5.65 12.49
CA ALA A 177 0.21 6.94 12.84
C ALA A 177 1.57 7.18 12.18
N MET A 178 1.87 8.44 11.91
CA MET A 178 3.21 8.91 11.54
C MET A 178 3.81 9.70 12.70
N VAL A 179 5.06 9.39 13.00
CA VAL A 179 5.87 10.06 14.02
C VAL A 179 6.99 10.79 13.29
N ARG A 180 7.20 12.08 13.62
CA ARG A 180 8.36 12.85 13.16
C ARG A 180 9.16 13.33 14.35
N PHE A 181 10.41 12.91 14.42
CA PHE A 181 11.33 13.29 15.48
C PHE A 181 11.90 14.68 15.20
N PRO A 182 12.25 15.45 16.25
CA PRO A 182 12.99 16.70 16.09
C PRO A 182 14.32 16.47 15.36
N ASP A 183 14.77 17.47 14.60
CA ASP A 183 16.07 17.40 13.91
C ASP A 183 17.26 17.30 14.89
N THR A 184 17.03 17.59 16.18
CA THR A 184 18.01 17.42 17.26
C THR A 184 18.19 15.96 17.69
N PHE A 185 17.31 15.04 17.29
CA PHE A 185 17.47 13.62 17.61
C PHE A 185 18.60 13.03 16.77
N SER A 186 19.57 12.40 17.43
CA SER A 186 20.56 11.57 16.75
C SER A 186 19.92 10.26 16.27
N GLY A 187 20.59 9.56 15.34
CA GLY A 187 20.15 8.22 14.94
C GLY A 187 20.06 7.22 16.11
N LYS A 188 20.84 7.42 17.18
CA LYS A 188 20.74 6.61 18.41
C LYS A 188 19.45 6.91 19.17
N ASP A 189 19.06 8.18 19.26
CA ASP A 189 17.83 8.61 19.95
C ASP A 189 16.59 8.08 19.24
N VAL A 190 16.60 8.13 17.90
CA VAL A 190 15.53 7.57 17.07
C VAL A 190 15.41 6.05 17.26
N LEU A 191 16.52 5.32 17.29
CA LEU A 191 16.52 3.88 17.56
C LEU A 191 16.05 3.55 18.99
N ALA A 192 16.45 4.36 19.97
CA ALA A 192 15.97 4.22 21.35
C ALA A 192 14.45 4.45 21.44
N ALA A 193 13.94 5.50 20.78
CA ALA A 193 12.51 5.77 20.67
C ALA A 193 11.77 4.61 19.98
N GLN A 194 12.30 4.05 18.88
CA GLN A 194 11.71 2.88 18.22
C GLN A 194 11.59 1.70 19.17
N ARG A 195 12.66 1.40 19.92
CA ARG A 195 12.67 0.29 20.89
C ARG A 195 11.66 0.53 22.00
N ALA A 196 11.57 1.76 22.52
CA ALA A 196 10.61 2.13 23.55
C ALA A 196 9.16 1.97 23.05
N ILE A 197 8.85 2.44 21.84
CA ILE A 197 7.53 2.27 21.20
C ILE A 197 7.22 0.76 21.05
N LYS A 198 8.20 -0.04 20.61
CA LYS A 198 8.03 -1.50 20.48
C LYS A 198 7.84 -2.20 21.83
N GLN A 199 8.59 -1.82 22.86
CA GLN A 199 8.46 -2.36 24.22
C GLN A 199 7.08 -2.08 24.85
N ARG A 200 6.42 -1.00 24.44
CA ARG A 200 5.03 -0.70 24.82
C ARG A 200 3.99 -1.51 24.05
N GLY A 201 4.42 -2.41 23.17
CA GLY A 201 3.55 -3.31 22.40
C GLY A 201 3.05 -2.74 21.09
N PHE A 202 3.56 -1.59 20.61
CA PHE A 202 3.22 -1.04 19.30
C PHE A 202 4.10 -1.63 18.18
N ALA A 203 3.70 -1.43 16.92
CA ALA A 203 4.40 -1.94 15.73
C ALA A 203 5.07 -0.82 14.90
N PRO A 204 6.21 -0.25 15.35
CA PRO A 204 6.88 0.85 14.66
C PRO A 204 7.82 0.39 13.54
N THR A 205 7.81 1.11 12.42
CA THR A 205 8.85 1.05 11.39
C THR A 205 9.37 2.45 11.14
N ILE A 206 10.64 2.68 11.46
CA ILE A 206 11.29 3.99 11.27
C ILE A 206 12.29 3.88 10.12
N ASN A 207 12.12 4.74 9.12
CA ASN A 207 12.99 4.78 7.94
C ASN A 207 13.87 6.02 8.03
N GLY A 208 15.16 5.82 8.26
CA GLY A 208 16.12 6.92 8.40
C GLY A 208 16.03 7.64 9.75
N ASN A 209 16.39 8.92 9.77
CA ASN A 209 16.71 9.64 11.02
C ASN A 209 15.62 10.61 11.50
N SER A 210 14.50 10.78 10.79
CA SER A 210 13.56 11.87 11.12
C SER A 210 12.10 11.47 11.20
N SER A 211 11.68 10.34 10.63
CA SER A 211 10.28 9.92 10.69
C SER A 211 10.09 8.43 10.61
N GLY A 212 8.98 7.97 11.18
CA GLY A 212 8.56 6.59 11.15
C GLY A 212 7.05 6.45 11.16
N ARG A 213 6.60 5.25 10.83
CA ARG A 213 5.19 4.86 10.93
C ARG A 213 5.00 3.95 12.14
N VAL A 214 3.79 3.95 12.68
CA VAL A 214 3.30 2.94 13.60
C VAL A 214 2.09 2.29 12.95
N ALA A 215 2.23 1.01 12.61
CA ALA A 215 1.16 0.24 12.00
C ALA A 215 0.05 -0.04 13.02
N LEU A 216 -1.20 -0.14 12.56
CA LEU A 216 -2.31 -0.57 13.41
C LEU A 216 -2.10 -2.02 13.85
N ASN A 217 -1.98 -2.22 15.14
CA ASN A 217 -1.98 -3.53 15.80
C ASN A 217 -2.96 -3.50 16.99
N ASP A 218 -3.06 -4.59 17.75
CA ASP A 218 -4.02 -4.67 18.88
C ASP A 218 -3.81 -3.52 19.86
N ARG A 219 -2.55 -3.24 20.21
CA ARG A 219 -2.23 -2.20 21.18
C ARG A 219 -2.60 -0.80 20.71
N LEU A 220 -2.30 -0.46 19.45
CA LEU A 220 -2.70 0.83 18.89
C LEU A 220 -4.22 0.93 18.75
N ARG A 221 -4.89 -0.15 18.35
CA ARG A 221 -6.34 -0.22 18.23
C ARG A 221 -7.03 -0.01 19.58
N GLU A 222 -6.60 -0.72 20.62
CA GLU A 222 -7.09 -0.55 22.00
C GLU A 222 -6.95 0.91 22.45
N LEU A 223 -5.77 1.51 22.22
CA LEU A 223 -5.52 2.91 22.56
C LEU A 223 -6.46 3.85 21.83
N LEU A 224 -6.62 3.69 20.51
CA LEU A 224 -7.49 4.54 19.69
C LEU A 224 -8.97 4.40 20.10
N VAL A 225 -9.46 3.17 20.28
CA VAL A 225 -10.83 2.90 20.73
C VAL A 225 -11.06 3.48 22.13
N GLY A 226 -10.08 3.36 23.03
CA GLY A 226 -10.14 3.98 24.36
C GLY A 226 -10.18 5.51 24.34
N GLN A 227 -9.80 6.15 23.22
CA GLN A 227 -9.96 7.58 22.98
C GLN A 227 -11.20 7.92 22.13
N GLY A 228 -12.09 6.96 21.86
CA GLY A 228 -13.27 7.16 21.02
C GLY A 228 -12.97 7.30 19.53
N ILE A 229 -11.75 6.99 19.08
CA ILE A 229 -11.35 7.10 17.67
C ILE A 229 -11.67 5.77 16.96
N PRO A 230 -12.56 5.75 15.95
CA PRO A 230 -12.83 4.54 15.19
C PRO A 230 -11.59 4.08 14.41
N CYS A 231 -11.44 2.76 14.28
CA CYS A 231 -10.34 2.13 13.55
C CYS A 231 -10.86 1.34 12.37
N ALA A 232 -10.01 1.12 11.36
CA ALA A 232 -10.31 0.18 10.28
C ALA A 232 -10.76 -1.19 10.87
N PRO A 233 -11.83 -1.82 10.34
CA PRO A 233 -12.33 -3.10 10.84
C PRO A 233 -11.26 -4.20 10.80
N LEU A 234 -11.09 -4.94 11.89
CA LEU A 234 -10.25 -6.14 11.93
C LEU A 234 -11.06 -7.33 11.39
N LEU A 235 -10.55 -8.00 10.36
CA LEU A 235 -11.21 -9.13 9.70
C LEU A 235 -10.62 -10.48 10.09
N GLY A 236 -9.35 -10.51 10.51
CA GLY A 236 -8.68 -11.75 10.91
C GLY A 236 -7.25 -11.53 11.37
N GLU A 237 -6.68 -12.55 12.00
CA GLU A 237 -5.30 -12.56 12.44
C GLU A 237 -4.71 -13.98 12.39
N GLY A 238 -3.39 -14.08 12.25
CA GLY A 238 -2.69 -15.35 12.22
C GLY A 238 -1.37 -15.27 11.46
N PRO A 239 -0.63 -16.40 11.35
CA PRO A 239 0.50 -16.52 10.44
C PRO A 239 0.11 -16.12 9.01
N PHE A 240 1.04 -15.55 8.24
CA PHE A 240 0.75 -14.98 6.92
C PHE A 240 -0.01 -15.95 5.99
N GLY A 241 0.45 -17.19 5.87
CA GLY A 241 -0.16 -18.20 5.02
C GLY A 241 -1.60 -18.55 5.44
N GLU A 242 -1.79 -18.87 6.71
CA GLU A 242 -3.11 -19.20 7.28
C GLU A 242 -4.09 -18.01 7.16
N LEU A 243 -3.60 -16.79 7.37
CA LEU A 243 -4.39 -15.57 7.18
C LEU A 243 -4.79 -15.39 5.72
N CYS A 244 -3.90 -15.66 4.77
CA CYS A 244 -4.24 -15.57 3.34
C CYS A 244 -5.34 -16.57 2.96
N LEU A 245 -5.19 -17.82 3.38
CA LEU A 245 -6.16 -18.88 3.10
C LEU A 245 -7.53 -18.58 3.72
N SER A 246 -7.57 -18.14 4.97
CA SER A 246 -8.84 -17.78 5.64
C SER A 246 -9.51 -16.54 5.02
N MET A 247 -8.73 -15.60 4.49
CA MET A 247 -9.25 -14.40 3.82
C MET A 247 -9.72 -14.63 2.38
N LYS A 248 -9.40 -15.78 1.76
CA LYS A 248 -9.75 -16.10 0.37
C LYS A 248 -11.23 -15.87 0.08
N ALA A 249 -12.11 -16.50 0.86
CA ALA A 249 -13.55 -16.43 0.61
C ALA A 249 -14.09 -14.99 0.72
N THR A 250 -13.55 -14.21 1.66
CA THR A 250 -13.94 -12.82 1.86
C THR A 250 -13.48 -11.92 0.72
N LEU A 251 -12.23 -12.04 0.26
CA LEU A 251 -11.72 -11.27 -0.89
C LEU A 251 -12.31 -11.72 -2.23
N MET A 252 -12.78 -12.95 -2.30
CA MET A 252 -13.54 -13.46 -3.46
C MET A 252 -14.99 -13.02 -3.47
N LYS A 253 -15.54 -12.42 -2.40
CA LYS A 253 -16.86 -11.77 -2.44
C LYS A 253 -16.74 -10.38 -3.06
N ASP A 254 -17.79 -9.94 -3.74
CA ASP A 254 -17.95 -8.51 -4.05
C ASP A 254 -18.31 -7.79 -2.74
N GLY A 255 -18.01 -6.49 -2.63
CA GLY A 255 -18.35 -5.70 -1.43
C GLY A 255 -17.17 -5.24 -0.58
N MET A 256 -15.93 -5.34 -1.05
CA MET A 256 -14.78 -4.68 -0.43
C MET A 256 -13.64 -4.37 -1.42
N GLU A 257 -12.82 -3.37 -1.10
CA GLU A 257 -11.63 -3.04 -1.91
C GLU A 257 -10.49 -4.04 -1.69
N GLY A 258 -10.31 -4.52 -0.46
CA GLY A 258 -9.23 -5.42 -0.10
C GLY A 258 -8.91 -5.39 1.39
N VAL A 259 -7.70 -5.82 1.74
CA VAL A 259 -7.17 -5.77 3.10
C VAL A 259 -5.80 -5.10 3.17
N VAL A 260 -5.51 -4.49 4.32
CA VAL A 260 -4.17 -4.09 4.74
C VAL A 260 -3.69 -5.08 5.80
N LEU A 261 -2.59 -5.76 5.51
CA LEU A 261 -1.93 -6.70 6.41
C LEU A 261 -0.88 -5.95 7.22
N THR A 262 -0.99 -6.00 8.55
CA THR A 262 -0.03 -5.41 9.48
C THR A 262 0.69 -6.49 10.27
N GLY A 263 2.03 -6.52 10.21
CA GLY A 263 2.85 -7.44 11.00
C GLY A 263 3.26 -6.84 12.35
N ASP A 264 3.57 -7.69 13.32
CA ASP A 264 4.06 -7.27 14.65
C ASP A 264 5.37 -6.46 14.60
N ASP A 265 6.10 -6.52 13.49
CA ASP A 265 7.32 -5.75 13.22
C ASP A 265 7.06 -4.39 12.56
N GLY A 266 5.80 -4.01 12.35
CA GLY A 266 5.40 -2.78 11.63
C GLY A 266 5.42 -2.92 10.10
N SER A 267 5.63 -4.13 9.58
CA SER A 267 5.44 -4.40 8.16
C SER A 267 3.99 -4.11 7.75
N LEU A 268 3.85 -3.52 6.56
CA LEU A 268 2.57 -3.18 5.95
C LEU A 268 2.53 -3.75 4.54
N LYS A 269 1.47 -4.48 4.22
CA LYS A 269 1.18 -4.96 2.87
C LYS A 269 -0.28 -4.67 2.54
N LYS A 270 -0.59 -4.46 1.27
CA LYS A 270 -1.97 -4.41 0.77
C LYS A 270 -2.25 -5.64 -0.06
N TRP A 271 -3.45 -6.19 0.06
CA TRP A 271 -3.94 -7.24 -0.82
C TRP A 271 -5.34 -6.86 -1.28
N LYS A 272 -5.46 -6.52 -2.55
CA LYS A 272 -6.69 -5.99 -3.12
C LYS A 272 -7.50 -7.09 -3.78
N THR A 273 -8.81 -6.85 -3.85
CA THR A 273 -9.68 -7.64 -4.72
C THR A 273 -9.39 -7.26 -6.17
N SER A 274 -9.83 -8.11 -7.10
CA SER A 274 -9.62 -7.92 -8.54
C SER A 274 -10.40 -6.76 -9.17
N VAL A 275 -10.99 -5.88 -8.36
CA VAL A 275 -11.54 -4.61 -8.83
C VAL A 275 -10.44 -3.74 -9.44
N GLU A 276 -9.21 -3.90 -8.96
CA GLU A 276 -8.01 -3.25 -9.51
C GLU A 276 -7.16 -4.21 -10.34
N ASP A 277 -6.31 -3.65 -11.19
CA ASP A 277 -5.37 -4.41 -12.00
C ASP A 277 -4.29 -5.05 -11.13
N GLU A 278 -4.46 -6.34 -10.84
CA GLU A 278 -3.49 -7.20 -10.17
C GLU A 278 -2.77 -8.13 -11.18
N SER A 279 -2.73 -7.77 -12.47
CA SER A 279 -2.12 -8.59 -13.53
C SER A 279 -0.65 -8.91 -13.26
N LYS A 280 0.11 -7.96 -12.69
CA LYS A 280 1.52 -8.20 -12.32
C LYS A 280 1.64 -9.26 -11.23
N THR A 281 0.84 -9.15 -10.17
CA THR A 281 0.79 -10.14 -9.08
C THR A 281 0.44 -11.52 -9.63
N HIS A 282 -0.61 -11.58 -10.45
CA HIS A 282 -1.05 -12.81 -11.11
C HIS A 282 0.06 -13.43 -11.96
N ALA A 283 0.70 -12.65 -12.84
CA ALA A 283 1.75 -13.13 -13.73
C ALA A 283 2.96 -13.69 -12.96
N MET A 284 3.42 -12.99 -11.91
CA MET A 284 4.55 -13.43 -11.09
C MET A 284 4.26 -14.75 -10.37
N LEU A 285 3.11 -14.86 -9.71
CA LEU A 285 2.73 -16.07 -8.97
C LEU A 285 2.45 -17.26 -9.91
N SER A 286 1.78 -17.02 -11.04
CA SER A 286 1.53 -18.05 -12.05
C SER A 286 2.84 -18.56 -12.68
N ALA A 287 3.79 -17.66 -12.95
CA ALA A 287 5.11 -18.05 -13.44
C ALA A 287 5.86 -18.93 -12.43
N LEU A 288 5.81 -18.61 -11.14
CA LEU A 288 6.41 -19.45 -10.09
C LEU A 288 5.86 -20.87 -10.11
N ILE A 289 4.53 -21.06 -10.12
CA ILE A 289 3.91 -22.40 -10.16
C ILE A 289 4.28 -23.15 -11.44
N GLN A 290 4.36 -22.48 -12.59
CA GLN A 290 4.69 -23.13 -13.86
C GLN A 290 6.16 -23.55 -13.94
N GLN A 291 7.08 -22.79 -13.32
CA GLN A 291 8.52 -23.03 -13.41
C GLN A 291 9.02 -24.12 -12.46
N HIS A 292 8.28 -24.42 -11.39
CA HIS A 292 8.72 -25.33 -10.35
C HIS A 292 7.68 -26.41 -10.04
N PRO A 293 8.07 -27.69 -9.96
CA PRO A 293 7.15 -28.74 -9.54
C PRO A 293 6.83 -28.63 -8.04
N ARG A 294 5.64 -29.11 -7.62
CA ARG A 294 5.10 -28.99 -6.25
C ARG A 294 6.10 -29.37 -5.14
N TYR A 295 6.83 -30.48 -5.32
CA TYR A 295 7.79 -30.96 -4.32
C TYR A 295 8.93 -29.98 -4.03
N VAL A 296 9.27 -29.08 -4.97
CA VAL A 296 10.31 -28.06 -4.76
C VAL A 296 9.81 -27.01 -3.77
N PHE A 297 8.55 -26.61 -3.85
CA PHE A 297 7.93 -25.70 -2.88
C PHE A 297 7.85 -26.33 -1.50
N GLU A 298 7.42 -27.59 -1.41
CA GLU A 298 7.37 -28.34 -0.14
C GLU A 298 8.75 -28.39 0.54
N LEU A 299 9.80 -28.68 -0.24
CA LEU A 299 11.18 -28.65 0.25
C LEU A 299 11.62 -27.25 0.68
N ALA A 300 11.19 -26.20 -0.02
CA ALA A 300 11.47 -24.81 0.31
C ALA A 300 10.61 -24.26 1.47
N GLY A 301 9.69 -25.06 2.04
CA GLY A 301 8.75 -24.59 3.07
C GLY A 301 7.76 -23.55 2.57
N VAL A 302 7.53 -23.50 1.25
CA VAL A 302 6.57 -22.60 0.60
C VAL A 302 5.23 -23.32 0.45
N ASP A 303 4.16 -22.64 0.87
CA ASP A 303 2.80 -23.17 0.79
C ASP A 303 2.21 -22.85 -0.59
N VAL A 304 2.08 -23.89 -1.44
CA VAL A 304 1.52 -23.77 -2.79
C VAL A 304 0.05 -23.35 -2.76
N ASP A 305 -0.69 -23.71 -1.72
CA ASP A 305 -2.10 -23.35 -1.61
C ASP A 305 -2.27 -21.85 -1.34
N VAL A 306 -1.31 -21.22 -0.66
CA VAL A 306 -1.24 -19.76 -0.51
C VAL A 306 -0.96 -19.07 -1.85
N ILE A 307 -0.03 -19.61 -2.66
CA ILE A 307 0.23 -19.08 -4.01
C ILE A 307 -1.05 -19.16 -4.86
N GLN A 308 -1.70 -20.33 -4.89
CA GLN A 308 -2.94 -20.52 -5.64
C GLN A 308 -4.06 -19.61 -5.14
N CYS A 309 -4.19 -19.44 -3.82
CA CYS A 309 -5.13 -18.50 -3.23
C CYS A 309 -4.94 -17.06 -3.74
N MET A 310 -3.70 -16.57 -3.80
CA MET A 310 -3.40 -15.23 -4.30
C MET A 310 -3.60 -15.11 -5.82
N ILE A 311 -3.32 -16.17 -6.59
CA ILE A 311 -3.63 -16.24 -8.01
C ILE A 311 -5.15 -16.13 -8.22
N ASP A 312 -5.95 -16.89 -7.47
CA ASP A 312 -7.41 -16.90 -7.60
C ASP A 312 -8.00 -15.52 -7.30
N VAL A 313 -7.55 -14.87 -6.21
CA VAL A 313 -8.00 -13.52 -5.84
C VAL A 313 -7.60 -12.47 -6.88
N SER A 314 -6.41 -12.57 -7.46
CA SER A 314 -5.95 -11.64 -8.51
C SER A 314 -6.61 -11.90 -9.87
N ALA A 315 -7.02 -13.15 -10.15
CA ALA A 315 -7.64 -13.56 -11.41
C ALA A 315 -9.15 -13.30 -11.47
N LYS A 316 -9.80 -13.12 -10.32
CA LYS A 316 -11.23 -12.85 -10.25
C LYS A 316 -11.57 -11.71 -11.21
N LYS A 317 -12.69 -11.79 -11.92
CA LYS A 317 -13.22 -10.64 -12.67
C LYS A 317 -14.43 -10.16 -11.90
N THR A 318 -14.48 -8.88 -11.58
CA THR A 318 -15.67 -8.34 -10.90
C THR A 318 -16.86 -8.46 -11.83
N THR A 319 -17.81 -9.31 -11.46
CA THR A 319 -19.10 -9.46 -12.15
C THR A 319 -19.92 -8.17 -12.11
N THR A 320 -19.64 -7.31 -11.14
CA THR A 320 -20.27 -6.00 -10.90
C THR A 320 -19.86 -4.91 -11.92
N GLY A 321 -18.99 -5.22 -12.89
CA GLY A 321 -18.58 -4.31 -13.97
C GLY A 321 -19.63 -3.99 -15.05
N GLN A 322 -20.87 -4.50 -14.95
CA GLN A 322 -21.98 -4.14 -15.85
C GLN A 322 -23.03 -3.21 -15.23
N ALA A 323 -22.69 -2.46 -14.17
CA ALA A 323 -23.45 -1.26 -13.81
C ALA A 323 -23.22 -0.17 -14.87
N SER A 324 -23.99 -0.25 -15.96
CA SER A 324 -24.36 0.80 -16.92
C SER A 324 -23.45 2.05 -16.94
N LYS A 325 -22.32 1.99 -17.65
CA LYS A 325 -21.85 3.21 -18.34
C LYS A 325 -22.95 3.58 -19.32
N ALA A 326 -23.85 4.48 -18.92
CA ALA A 326 -24.87 5.05 -19.80
C ALA A 326 -24.19 5.47 -21.11
N ARG A 327 -24.50 4.72 -22.17
CA ARG A 327 -23.89 4.87 -23.49
C ARG A 327 -24.25 6.27 -23.98
N LYS A 328 -23.33 7.22 -23.87
CA LYS A 328 -23.52 8.57 -24.42
C LYS A 328 -23.90 8.43 -25.90
N PRO A 329 -24.96 9.10 -26.39
CA PRO A 329 -25.34 9.03 -27.78
C PRO A 329 -24.16 9.46 -28.65
N ASN A 330 -23.80 8.59 -29.58
CA ASN A 330 -22.66 8.72 -30.45
C ASN A 330 -22.93 9.89 -31.42
N LYS A 331 -22.36 11.07 -31.16
CA LYS A 331 -22.35 12.16 -32.14
C LYS A 331 -21.30 11.84 -33.20
N GLU A 332 -21.75 11.53 -34.41
CA GLU A 332 -20.91 11.40 -35.60
C GLU A 332 -20.01 12.63 -35.75
N LYS A 333 -18.69 12.42 -35.64
CA LYS A 333 -17.70 13.44 -35.95
C LYS A 333 -17.09 13.17 -37.32
N LYS A 334 -17.26 14.18 -38.17
CA LYS A 334 -16.67 14.36 -39.50
C LYS A 334 -15.15 14.14 -39.46
N LYS A 335 -14.65 13.29 -40.37
CA LYS A 335 -13.23 13.00 -40.59
C LYS A 335 -12.50 14.24 -41.08
N THR A 336 -11.48 14.68 -40.35
CA THR A 336 -10.39 15.51 -40.87
C THR A 336 -9.10 14.68 -40.88
N THR A 337 -8.47 14.64 -42.04
CA THR A 337 -7.28 13.86 -42.39
C THR A 337 -6.04 14.53 -41.78
N ALA A 338 -5.29 13.82 -40.93
CA ALA A 338 -3.94 14.23 -40.52
C ALA A 338 -3.07 13.00 -40.17
N ASN A 339 -1.77 13.17 -40.40
CA ASN A 339 -0.71 12.16 -40.45
C ASN A 339 -0.73 11.07 -39.38
N LYS A 340 -0.52 9.83 -39.82
CA LYS A 340 -0.40 8.61 -39.01
C LYS A 340 0.91 8.59 -38.22
N THR A 341 0.91 9.17 -37.03
CA THR A 341 1.56 8.54 -35.88
C THR A 341 0.73 7.32 -35.47
N ALA A 342 1.39 6.25 -34.99
CA ALA A 342 0.70 5.04 -34.55
C ALA A 342 -0.47 5.39 -33.61
N PRO A 343 -1.65 4.75 -33.75
CA PRO A 343 -2.85 5.12 -33.01
C PRO A 343 -2.54 5.09 -31.52
N PHE A 344 -2.60 6.28 -30.94
CA PHE A 344 -2.50 6.51 -29.51
C PHE A 344 -3.68 5.75 -28.88
N ASP A 345 -3.41 4.79 -27.98
CA ASP A 345 -4.47 4.03 -27.32
C ASP A 345 -5.21 4.94 -26.32
N ASP A 346 -6.19 5.67 -26.83
CA ASP A 346 -6.98 6.64 -26.08
C ASP A 346 -7.62 6.04 -24.82
N ALA A 347 -7.91 4.74 -24.81
CA ALA A 347 -8.55 4.09 -23.66
C ALA A 347 -7.58 3.95 -22.48
N THR A 348 -6.36 3.47 -22.72
CA THR A 348 -5.34 3.31 -21.67
C THR A 348 -4.90 4.67 -21.11
N HIS A 349 -4.72 5.67 -21.97
CA HIS A 349 -4.33 7.01 -21.52
C HIS A 349 -5.45 7.72 -20.74
N GLU A 350 -6.71 7.59 -21.16
CA GLU A 350 -7.83 8.15 -20.40
C GLU A 350 -7.99 7.44 -19.04
N ALA A 351 -7.75 6.12 -18.97
CA ALA A 351 -7.77 5.39 -17.70
C ALA A 351 -6.65 5.87 -16.75
N ALA A 352 -5.43 6.02 -17.24
CA ALA A 352 -4.31 6.56 -16.47
C ALA A 352 -4.56 8.01 -16.03
N LEU A 353 -5.16 8.84 -16.90
CA LEU A 353 -5.55 10.22 -16.56
C LEU A 353 -6.63 10.26 -15.47
N VAL A 354 -7.66 9.41 -15.58
CA VAL A 354 -8.71 9.31 -14.55
C VAL A 354 -8.11 8.86 -13.22
N SER A 355 -7.24 7.85 -13.22
CA SER A 355 -6.47 7.42 -12.05
C SER A 355 -5.63 8.57 -11.47
N ALA A 356 -4.87 9.29 -12.29
CA ALA A 356 -4.06 10.41 -11.81
C ALA A 356 -4.93 11.52 -11.20
N MET A 357 -6.08 11.81 -11.80
CA MET A 357 -7.01 12.81 -11.27
C MET A 357 -7.59 12.44 -9.91
N THR A 358 -7.77 11.15 -9.59
CA THR A 358 -8.21 10.73 -8.25
C THR A 358 -7.13 10.91 -7.18
N LYS A 359 -5.85 11.03 -7.56
CA LYS A 359 -4.74 11.27 -6.62
C LYS A 359 -4.64 12.73 -6.14
N TYR A 360 -5.43 13.65 -6.73
CA TYR A 360 -5.45 15.06 -6.36
C TYR A 360 -6.86 15.46 -5.94
N ASP A 361 -7.09 15.37 -4.64
CA ASP A 361 -8.40 15.46 -4.01
C ASP A 361 -9.15 16.80 -4.19
N ALA A 362 -8.44 17.88 -4.54
CA ALA A 362 -9.05 19.19 -4.75
C ALA A 362 -8.30 19.99 -5.83
N LEU A 363 -8.68 19.80 -7.10
CA LEU A 363 -8.16 20.63 -8.20
C LEU A 363 -8.52 22.11 -7.98
N GLU A 364 -9.67 22.35 -7.38
CA GLU A 364 -10.19 23.66 -7.00
C GLU A 364 -9.21 24.42 -6.11
N ALA A 365 -8.50 23.73 -5.21
CA ALA A 365 -7.49 24.37 -4.37
C ALA A 365 -6.33 24.95 -5.21
N TYR A 366 -5.99 24.33 -6.34
CA TYR A 366 -5.00 24.88 -7.28
C TYR A 366 -5.60 26.01 -8.12
N PHE A 367 -6.88 25.93 -8.46
CA PHE A 367 -7.59 26.96 -9.22
C PHE A 367 -7.77 28.25 -8.43
N ASP A 368 -8.18 28.15 -7.16
CA ASP A 368 -8.28 29.25 -6.19
C ASP A 368 -6.98 30.07 -6.14
N ARG A 369 -5.84 29.41 -6.37
CA ARG A 369 -4.49 29.99 -6.31
C ARG A 369 -3.93 30.44 -7.66
N GLY A 370 -4.62 30.17 -8.77
CA GLY A 370 -4.07 30.35 -10.12
C GLY A 370 -2.91 29.42 -10.47
N ASP A 371 -2.68 28.34 -9.70
CA ASP A 371 -1.51 27.47 -9.79
C ASP A 371 -1.73 26.27 -10.73
N GLN A 372 -2.23 26.56 -11.92
CA GLN A 372 -2.64 25.56 -12.91
C GLN A 372 -1.45 24.79 -13.49
N ALA A 373 -0.32 25.48 -13.71
CA ALA A 373 0.89 24.88 -14.25
C ALA A 373 1.43 23.77 -13.34
N THR A 374 1.39 23.99 -12.01
CA THR A 374 1.85 23.01 -11.02
C THR A 374 0.99 21.76 -11.04
N ILE A 375 -0.34 21.87 -11.03
CA ILE A 375 -1.20 20.68 -11.06
C ILE A 375 -1.12 19.94 -12.39
N ILE A 376 -0.91 20.63 -13.52
CA ILE A 376 -0.64 19.99 -14.82
C ILE A 376 0.67 19.20 -14.77
N GLY A 377 1.75 19.79 -14.25
CA GLY A 377 3.04 19.10 -14.12
C GLY A 377 2.96 17.88 -13.21
N LEU A 378 2.22 18.00 -12.10
CA LEU A 378 1.98 16.92 -11.15
C LEU A 378 1.16 15.76 -11.76
N LEU A 379 0.06 16.08 -12.45
CA LEU A 379 -0.75 15.08 -13.15
C LEU A 379 0.00 14.43 -14.31
N ASN A 380 0.79 15.19 -15.08
CA ASN A 380 1.64 14.65 -16.14
C ASN A 380 2.61 13.60 -15.61
N LYS A 381 3.25 13.89 -14.47
CA LYS A 381 4.15 12.97 -13.81
C LYS A 381 3.42 11.69 -13.39
N GLU A 382 2.26 11.80 -12.74
CA GLU A 382 1.49 10.63 -12.31
C GLU A 382 0.99 9.76 -13.47
N VAL A 383 0.50 10.37 -14.56
CA VAL A 383 0.07 9.62 -15.75
C VAL A 383 1.27 8.92 -16.40
N THR A 384 2.42 9.60 -16.46
CA THR A 384 3.66 9.02 -17.01
C THR A 384 4.14 7.85 -16.15
N ASP A 385 4.13 7.99 -14.83
CA ASP A 385 4.52 6.94 -13.88
C ASP A 385 3.57 5.73 -13.99
N ASP A 386 2.27 5.94 -14.17
CA ASP A 386 1.27 4.86 -14.32
C ASP A 386 1.41 4.12 -15.67
N LEU A 387 1.85 4.81 -16.74
CA LEU A 387 2.07 4.21 -18.06
C LEU A 387 3.45 3.55 -18.23
N GLY A 388 4.39 3.84 -17.33
CA GLY A 388 5.77 3.33 -17.39
C GLY A 388 6.64 4.09 -18.39
N ALA A 389 7.60 3.38 -19.01
CA ALA A 389 8.55 4.01 -19.93
C ALA A 389 7.86 4.44 -21.23
N VAL A 390 7.59 5.74 -21.35
CA VAL A 390 6.96 6.38 -22.52
C VAL A 390 7.95 7.23 -23.32
N GLY A 391 7.77 7.28 -24.63
CA GLY A 391 8.58 8.09 -25.52
C GLY A 391 8.32 9.60 -25.36
N LYS A 392 9.26 10.44 -25.80
CA LYS A 392 9.15 11.92 -25.72
C LYS A 392 7.87 12.47 -26.37
N GLU A 393 7.45 11.91 -27.49
CA GLU A 393 6.22 12.33 -28.18
C GLU A 393 4.96 11.95 -27.39
N GLN A 394 4.94 10.79 -26.72
CA GLN A 394 3.83 10.40 -25.85
C GLN A 394 3.72 11.33 -24.64
N ILE A 395 4.84 11.75 -24.05
CA ILE A 395 4.86 12.73 -22.95
C ILE A 395 4.21 14.06 -23.37
N LYS A 396 4.46 14.52 -24.60
CA LYS A 396 3.79 15.73 -25.13
C LYS A 396 2.29 15.52 -25.28
N CYS A 397 1.86 14.38 -25.83
CA CYS A 397 0.44 14.04 -25.96
C CYS A 397 -0.27 13.96 -24.59
N ILE A 398 0.37 13.32 -23.60
CA ILE A 398 -0.10 13.28 -22.20
C ILE A 398 -0.24 14.70 -21.67
N GLY A 399 0.78 15.54 -21.86
CA GLY A 399 0.79 16.96 -21.49
C GLY A 399 -0.42 17.72 -22.03
N ALA A 400 -0.70 17.57 -23.32
CA ALA A 400 -1.85 18.20 -23.96
C ALA A 400 -3.19 17.67 -23.42
N ALA A 401 -3.31 16.36 -23.21
CA ALA A 401 -4.52 15.73 -22.69
C ALA A 401 -4.82 16.17 -21.24
N VAL A 402 -3.82 16.12 -20.37
CA VAL A 402 -3.88 16.62 -18.99
C VAL A 402 -4.25 18.09 -18.99
N GLY A 403 -3.53 18.92 -19.74
CA GLY A 403 -3.80 20.37 -19.82
C GLY A 403 -5.22 20.67 -20.24
N LYS A 404 -5.74 19.97 -21.27
CA LYS A 404 -7.13 20.10 -21.72
C LYS A 404 -8.14 19.71 -20.63
N LYS A 405 -7.89 18.61 -19.90
CA LYS A 405 -8.78 18.12 -18.84
C LYS A 405 -8.80 19.06 -17.64
N VAL A 406 -7.63 19.54 -17.21
CA VAL A 406 -7.47 20.55 -16.15
C VAL A 406 -8.13 21.86 -16.54
N GLY A 407 -7.90 22.36 -17.76
CA GLY A 407 -8.55 23.57 -18.26
C GLY A 407 -10.08 23.45 -18.32
N SER A 408 -10.59 22.27 -18.69
CA SER A 408 -12.03 21.99 -18.66
C SER A 408 -12.60 21.98 -17.23
N ALA A 409 -11.85 21.44 -16.26
CA ALA A 409 -12.24 21.45 -14.85
C ALA A 409 -12.23 22.87 -14.28
N LEU A 410 -11.21 23.68 -14.60
CA LEU A 410 -11.13 25.09 -14.25
C LEU A 410 -12.32 25.89 -14.78
N GLY A 411 -12.69 25.69 -16.06
CA GLY A 411 -13.84 26.37 -16.66
C GLY A 411 -15.15 26.06 -15.92
N ARG A 412 -15.38 24.80 -15.54
CA ARG A 412 -16.53 24.42 -14.72
C ARG A 412 -16.49 25.07 -13.34
N TRP A 413 -15.33 25.07 -12.69
CA TRP A 413 -15.15 25.68 -11.38
C TRP A 413 -15.45 27.19 -11.40
N LYS A 414 -14.93 27.94 -12.39
CA LYS A 414 -15.23 29.37 -12.57
C LYS A 414 -16.73 29.65 -12.74
N ASN A 415 -17.43 28.81 -13.50
CA ASN A 415 -18.87 28.95 -13.72
C ASN A 415 -19.70 28.68 -12.46
N VAL A 416 -19.19 27.89 -11.50
CA VAL A 416 -19.85 27.70 -10.20
C VAL A 416 -19.65 28.96 -9.35
N GLN A 417 -18.43 29.50 -9.29
CA GLN A 417 -18.13 30.71 -8.51
C GLN A 417 -19.02 31.90 -8.94
N THR A 418 -19.20 32.12 -10.25
CA THR A 418 -20.02 33.23 -10.75
C THR A 418 -21.52 33.09 -10.49
N ARG A 419 -22.02 31.90 -10.15
CA ARG A 419 -23.44 31.67 -9.82
C ARG A 419 -23.75 31.79 -8.33
N THR A 420 -22.73 31.91 -7.50
CA THR A 420 -22.86 31.95 -6.03
C THR A 420 -22.72 33.38 -5.47
N VAL A 421 -22.51 34.35 -6.35
CA VAL A 421 -22.55 35.79 -6.13
C VAL A 421 -23.81 36.30 -6.79
#